data_AF-A0A316SKF4-F1
#
_entry.id   AF-A0A316SKF4-F1
#
_cell.length_a   1.000
_cell.length_b   1.000
_cell.length_c   1.000
_cell.angle_alpha   90.00
_cell.angle_beta   90.00
_cell.angle_gamma   90.00
#
_symmetry.space_group_name_H-M   'P 1'
#
loop_
_entity.id
_entity.type
_entity.pdbx_description
1 polymer ?
#
loop_
_entity_poly.entity_id
_entity_poly.type
_entity_poly.pdbx_seq_one_letter_code
_entity_poly.pdbx_strand_id
1 'polypeptide(L)'
;MYKRIAAILVCAASVVLFFLNPAKNIQNVSAGVLIWATSVLPALFPFFFLSKLLIELDAFGGLSTLLSKPTQKIFGAPPAASYIFLLSVVCGYPMGAKLTAEFYEKGALDKTQCLKLATFCSTGGPIFIIGTVGGVYLKSAAAGAIILVS
;
A
#
# COMPACT_ATOMS: atom_id res chain seq x y z
N MET A 1 -26.63 3.35 18.72
CA MET A 1 -26.91 4.81 18.73
C MET A 1 -25.74 5.63 19.30
N TYR A 2 -25.21 5.30 20.49
CA TYR A 2 -24.08 6.00 21.11
C TYR A 2 -22.83 6.17 20.22
N LYS A 3 -22.37 5.12 19.53
CA LYS A 3 -21.20 5.18 18.61
C LYS A 3 -21.38 6.21 17.49
N ARG A 4 -22.59 6.36 16.96
CA ARG A 4 -22.91 7.31 15.89
C ARG A 4 -22.88 8.75 16.40
N ILE A 5 -23.42 8.99 17.59
CA ILE A 5 -23.39 10.31 18.25
C ILE A 5 -21.95 10.71 18.57
N ALA A 6 -21.15 9.79 19.11
CA ALA A 6 -19.74 10.03 19.38
C ALA A 6 -18.95 10.39 18.10
N ALA A 7 -19.16 9.65 17.00
CA ALA A 7 -18.52 9.97 15.73
C ALA A 7 -18.91 11.36 15.21
N ILE A 8 -20.19 11.73 15.31
CA ILE A 8 -20.68 13.05 14.91
C ILE A 8 -20.03 14.16 15.74
N LEU A 9 -19.93 13.98 17.06
CA LEU A 9 -19.31 14.96 17.97
C LEU A 9 -17.81 15.13 17.67
N VAL A 10 -17.09 14.04 17.39
CA VAL A 10 -15.68 14.10 17.00
C VAL A 10 -15.53 14.87 15.69
N CYS A 11 -16.32 14.54 14.66
CA CYS A 11 -16.29 15.25 13.38
C CYS A 11 -16.60 16.74 13.55
N ALA A 12 -17.64 17.09 14.32
CA ALA A 12 -18.00 18.48 14.59
C ALA A 12 -16.88 19.23 15.31
N ALA A 13 -16.25 18.62 16.33
CA ALA A 13 -15.12 19.20 17.04
C ALA A 13 -13.91 19.42 16.11
N SER A 14 -13.58 18.45 15.24
CA SER A 14 -12.51 18.59 14.25
C SER A 14 -12.77 19.76 13.28
N VAL A 15 -14.02 19.92 12.83
CA VAL A 15 -14.42 21.03 11.96
C VAL A 15 -14.28 22.37 12.67
N VAL A 16 -14.72 22.47 13.94
CA VAL A 16 -14.54 23.69 14.73
C VAL A 16 -13.06 24.03 14.92
N LEU A 17 -12.23 23.05 15.28
CA LEU A 17 -10.77 23.22 15.39
C LEU A 17 -10.13 23.68 14.07
N PHE A 18 -10.68 23.25 12.93
CA PHE A 18 -10.22 23.71 11.62
C PHE A 18 -10.52 25.20 11.40
N PHE A 19 -11.70 25.66 11.81
CA PHE A 19 -12.14 27.07 11.68
C PHE A 19 -11.54 28.02 12.72
N LEU A 20 -11.05 27.53 13.86
CA LEU A 20 -10.41 28.37 14.87
C LEU A 20 -9.06 28.95 14.42
N ASN A 21 -8.36 28.28 13.50
CA ASN A 21 -7.08 28.77 12.97
C ASN A 21 -6.86 28.39 11.49
N PRO A 22 -7.66 28.94 10.57
CA PRO A 22 -7.66 28.53 9.17
C PRO A 22 -6.31 28.80 8.49
N ALA A 23 -5.65 29.92 8.82
CA ALA A 23 -4.35 30.26 8.26
C ALA A 23 -3.26 29.24 8.62
N LYS A 24 -3.17 28.85 9.91
CA LYS A 24 -2.22 27.82 10.36
C LYS A 24 -2.55 26.44 9.79
N ASN A 25 -3.82 26.11 9.66
CA ASN A 25 -4.25 24.84 9.06
C ASN A 25 -3.89 24.77 7.58
N ILE A 26 -4.16 25.83 6.81
CA ILE A 26 -3.73 25.92 5.40
C ILE A 26 -2.21 25.79 5.30
N GLN A 27 -1.46 26.52 6.12
CA GLN A 27 0.01 26.44 6.12
C GLN A 27 0.52 25.02 6.39
N ASN A 28 -0.03 24.34 7.39
CA ASN A 28 0.37 22.97 7.75
C ASN A 28 0.01 21.97 6.65
N VAL A 29 -1.18 22.09 6.06
CA VAL A 29 -1.62 21.22 4.96
C VAL A 29 -0.73 21.45 3.74
N SER A 30 -0.45 22.70 3.38
CA SER A 30 0.45 23.04 2.27
C SER A 30 1.86 22.48 2.50
N ALA A 31 2.39 22.57 3.72
CA ALA A 31 3.69 21.96 4.06
C ALA A 31 3.67 20.43 3.92
N GLY A 32 2.60 19.77 4.39
CA GLY A 32 2.41 18.33 4.23
C GLY A 32 2.33 17.91 2.75
N VAL A 33 1.57 18.66 1.95
CA VAL A 33 1.47 18.45 0.49
C VAL A 33 2.83 18.63 -0.19
N LEU A 34 3.61 19.66 0.21
CA LEU A 34 4.93 19.90 -0.35
C LEU A 34 5.89 18.74 -0.03
N ILE A 35 5.88 18.22 1.20
CA ILE A 35 6.69 17.05 1.59
C ILE A 35 6.27 15.83 0.76
N TRP A 36 4.97 15.56 0.65
CA TRP A 36 4.48 14.45 -0.17
C TRP A 36 4.91 14.59 -1.63
N ALA A 37 4.73 15.77 -2.23
CA ALA A 37 5.02 16.02 -3.64
C ALA A 37 6.53 15.97 -3.96
N THR A 38 7.39 16.34 -3.01
CA THR A 38 8.85 16.38 -3.20
C THR A 38 9.55 15.08 -2.79
N SER A 39 8.96 14.31 -1.88
CA SER A 39 9.60 13.11 -1.31
C SER A 39 8.91 11.81 -1.74
N VAL A 40 7.59 11.75 -1.62
CA VAL A 40 6.82 10.51 -1.82
C VAL A 40 6.51 10.28 -3.29
N LEU A 41 6.00 11.31 -3.98
CA LEU A 41 5.62 11.22 -5.38
C LEU A 41 6.81 10.83 -6.28
N PRO A 42 8.00 11.45 -6.20
CA PRO A 42 9.12 11.11 -7.08
C PRO A 42 9.71 9.73 -6.79
N ALA A 43 9.59 9.24 -5.55
CA ALA A 43 10.03 7.91 -5.17
C ALA A 43 9.07 6.81 -5.66
N LEU A 44 7.76 7.04 -5.58
CA LEU A 44 6.75 6.04 -5.93
C LEU A 44 6.34 6.06 -7.41
N PHE A 45 6.44 7.19 -8.11
CA PHE A 45 5.96 7.29 -9.49
C PHE A 45 6.74 6.41 -10.49
N PRO A 46 8.09 6.43 -10.53
CA PRO A 46 8.85 5.52 -11.41
C PRO A 46 8.53 4.07 -11.09
N PHE A 47 8.29 3.80 -9.82
CA PHE A 47 7.96 2.48 -9.34
C PHE A 47 6.61 1.99 -9.86
N PHE A 48 5.55 2.81 -9.79
CA PHE A 48 4.25 2.46 -10.38
C PHE A 48 4.34 2.20 -11.88
N PHE A 49 5.14 2.99 -12.60
CA PHE A 49 5.37 2.79 -14.03
C PHE A 49 6.06 1.45 -14.31
N LEU A 50 7.16 1.16 -13.62
CA LEU A 50 7.89 -0.11 -13.76
C LEU A 50 7.06 -1.32 -13.35
N SER A 51 6.32 -1.25 -12.23
CA SER A 51 5.41 -2.30 -11.80
C SER A 51 4.36 -2.61 -12.88
N LYS A 52 3.81 -1.58 -13.52
CA LYS A 52 2.84 -1.76 -14.61
C LYS A 52 3.47 -2.49 -15.80
N LEU A 53 4.67 -2.09 -16.21
CA LEU A 53 5.42 -2.78 -17.28
C LEU A 53 5.69 -4.25 -16.93
N LEU A 54 6.16 -4.52 -15.71
CA LEU A 54 6.44 -5.90 -15.25
C LEU A 54 5.19 -6.78 -15.22
N ILE A 55 4.03 -6.20 -14.89
CA ILE A 55 2.74 -6.88 -14.94
C ILE A 55 2.33 -7.19 -16.39
N GLU A 56 2.42 -6.20 -17.29
CA GLU A 56 2.06 -6.38 -18.71
C GLU A 56 2.99 -7.35 -19.44
N LEU A 57 4.25 -7.48 -19.01
CA LEU A 57 5.22 -8.44 -19.53
C LEU A 57 5.10 -9.84 -18.89
N ASP A 58 4.18 -10.03 -17.95
CA ASP A 58 4.05 -11.25 -17.12
C ASP A 58 5.38 -11.70 -16.46
N ALA A 59 6.20 -10.74 -16.02
CA ALA A 59 7.54 -11.00 -15.49
C ALA A 59 7.55 -11.92 -14.25
N PHE A 60 6.42 -12.02 -13.54
CA PHE A 60 6.26 -12.83 -12.34
C PHE A 60 5.40 -14.09 -12.53
N GLY A 61 4.88 -14.36 -13.73
CA GLY A 61 3.99 -15.51 -13.99
C GLY A 61 4.62 -16.85 -13.60
N GLY A 62 5.85 -17.11 -14.07
CA GLY A 62 6.58 -18.34 -13.74
C GLY A 62 6.88 -18.49 -12.24
N LEU A 63 7.32 -17.42 -11.59
CA LEU A 63 7.61 -17.42 -10.15
C LEU A 63 6.33 -17.59 -9.30
N SER A 64 5.23 -16.97 -9.73
CA SER A 64 3.94 -17.08 -9.06
C SER A 64 3.37 -18.50 -9.12
N THR A 65 3.65 -19.22 -10.21
CA THR A 65 3.25 -20.62 -10.36
C THR A 65 4.02 -21.51 -9.39
N LEU A 66 5.32 -21.26 -9.20
CA LEU A 66 6.13 -21.98 -8.20
C LEU A 66 5.64 -21.72 -6.78
N LEU A 67 5.26 -20.47 -6.47
CA LEU A 67 4.76 -20.08 -5.15
C LEU A 67 3.28 -20.39 -4.91
N SER A 68 2.54 -20.82 -5.94
CA SER A 68 1.10 -21.13 -5.83
C SER A 68 0.80 -22.19 -4.76
N LYS A 69 1.61 -23.26 -4.69
CA LYS A 69 1.46 -24.35 -3.71
C LYS A 69 1.76 -23.87 -2.27
N PRO A 70 2.89 -23.20 -1.98
CA PRO A 70 3.11 -22.58 -0.68
C PRO A 70 1.99 -21.61 -0.26
N THR A 71 1.59 -20.69 -1.13
CA THR A 71 0.58 -19.68 -0.82
C THR A 71 -0.77 -20.32 -0.52
N GLN A 72 -1.17 -21.33 -1.29
CA GLN A 72 -2.39 -22.11 -1.02
C GLN A 72 -2.31 -22.87 0.31
N LYS A 73 -1.19 -23.53 0.59
CA LYS A 73 -1.03 -24.35 1.80
C LYS A 73 -0.98 -23.50 3.08
N ILE A 74 -0.33 -22.34 3.03
CA ILE A 74 -0.15 -21.46 4.20
C ILE A 74 -1.39 -20.60 4.43
N PHE A 75 -1.94 -19.98 3.37
CA PHE A 75 -3.00 -18.97 3.50
C PHE A 75 -4.38 -19.46 3.08
N GLY A 76 -4.51 -20.67 2.52
CA GLY A 76 -5.77 -21.19 2.01
C GLY A 76 -6.40 -20.26 0.96
N ALA A 77 -5.56 -19.63 0.14
CA ALA A 77 -5.91 -18.60 -0.84
C ALA A 77 -5.88 -19.19 -2.26
N PRO A 78 -6.63 -18.64 -3.24
CA PRO A 78 -6.69 -19.16 -4.60
C PRO A 78 -5.32 -19.10 -5.31
N PRO A 79 -5.09 -19.86 -6.40
CA PRO A 79 -3.83 -19.80 -7.16
C PRO A 79 -3.44 -18.38 -7.59
N ALA A 80 -4.41 -17.55 -7.99
CA ALA A 80 -4.18 -16.15 -8.35
C ALA A 80 -3.57 -15.32 -7.20
N ALA A 81 -3.72 -15.75 -5.94
CA ALA A 81 -3.21 -15.03 -4.79
C ALA A 81 -1.68 -15.03 -4.71
N SER A 82 -0.99 -16.04 -5.26
CA SER A 82 0.49 -16.05 -5.25
C SER A 82 1.07 -14.94 -6.13
N TYR A 83 0.43 -14.67 -7.26
CA TYR A 83 0.82 -13.57 -8.15
C TYR A 83 0.61 -12.21 -7.45
N ILE A 84 -0.57 -12.00 -6.88
CA ILE A 84 -0.89 -10.76 -6.15
C ILE A 84 0.04 -10.57 -4.95
N PHE A 85 0.34 -11.64 -4.22
CA PHE A 85 1.26 -11.62 -3.09
C PHE A 85 2.69 -11.24 -3.51
N LEU A 86 3.24 -11.88 -4.54
CA LEU A 86 4.57 -11.57 -5.06
C LEU A 86 4.68 -10.09 -5.43
N LEU A 87 3.69 -9.60 -6.17
CA LEU A 87 3.64 -8.21 -6.59
C LEU A 87 3.46 -7.29 -5.37
N SER A 88 2.67 -7.67 -4.37
CA SER A 88 2.57 -6.92 -3.11
C SER A 88 3.90 -6.87 -2.35
N VAL A 89 4.66 -7.96 -2.31
CA VAL A 89 5.95 -7.98 -1.61
C VAL A 89 6.96 -7.10 -2.32
N VAL A 90 7.05 -7.18 -3.64
CA VAL A 90 8.00 -6.36 -4.43
C VAL A 90 7.54 -4.89 -4.50
N CYS A 91 6.23 -4.68 -4.64
CA CYS A 91 5.64 -3.40 -5.00
C CYS A 91 4.89 -2.67 -3.88
N GLY A 92 4.71 -3.34 -2.77
CA GLY A 92 3.97 -2.82 -1.64
C GLY A 92 2.45 -2.87 -1.79
N TYR A 93 1.79 -2.47 -0.72
CA TYR A 93 0.36 -2.51 -0.52
C TYR A 93 -0.49 -1.80 -1.59
N PRO A 94 -0.08 -0.68 -2.25
CA PRO A 94 -0.93 -0.07 -3.27
C PRO A 94 -1.17 -1.00 -4.46
N MET A 95 -0.13 -1.74 -4.87
CA MET A 95 -0.22 -2.70 -5.96
C MET A 95 -0.95 -3.97 -5.55
N GLY A 96 -0.73 -4.47 -4.32
CA GLY A 96 -1.50 -5.58 -3.76
C GLY A 96 -3.00 -5.30 -3.75
N ALA A 97 -3.40 -4.10 -3.29
CA ALA A 97 -4.80 -3.67 -3.27
C ALA A 97 -5.37 -3.51 -4.69
N LYS A 98 -4.65 -2.84 -5.60
CA LYS A 98 -5.07 -2.66 -7.00
C LYS A 98 -5.32 -4.00 -7.69
N LEU A 99 -4.37 -4.93 -7.61
CA LEU A 99 -4.49 -6.23 -8.27
C LEU A 99 -5.61 -7.09 -7.64
N THR A 100 -5.79 -7.01 -6.32
CA THR A 100 -6.92 -7.69 -5.66
C THR A 100 -8.26 -7.17 -6.17
N ALA A 101 -8.41 -5.85 -6.34
CA ALA A 101 -9.61 -5.24 -6.91
C ALA A 101 -9.82 -5.64 -8.37
N GLU A 102 -8.79 -5.57 -9.21
CA GLU A 102 -8.87 -5.95 -10.62
C GLU A 102 -9.26 -7.42 -10.82
N PHE A 103 -8.70 -8.33 -10.03
CA PHE A 103 -9.03 -9.75 -10.12
C PHE A 103 -10.45 -10.04 -9.58
N TYR A 104 -10.91 -9.28 -8.60
CA TYR A 104 -12.30 -9.34 -8.13
C TYR A 104 -13.28 -8.87 -9.21
N GLU A 105 -13.02 -7.73 -9.85
CA GLU A 105 -13.84 -7.18 -10.93
C GLU A 105 -13.91 -8.11 -12.15
N LYS A 106 -12.82 -8.82 -12.44
CA LYS A 106 -12.76 -9.84 -13.51
C LYS A 106 -13.42 -11.18 -13.13
N GLY A 107 -13.97 -11.31 -11.91
CA GLY A 107 -14.58 -12.54 -11.42
C GLY A 107 -13.59 -13.66 -11.12
N ALA A 108 -12.28 -13.37 -11.10
CA ALA A 108 -11.24 -14.33 -10.74
C ALA A 108 -11.09 -14.51 -9.22
N LEU A 109 -11.64 -13.57 -8.44
CA LEU A 109 -11.70 -13.64 -6.98
C LEU A 109 -13.12 -13.42 -6.46
N ASP A 110 -13.46 -14.08 -5.36
CA ASP A 110 -14.64 -13.76 -4.56
C ASP A 110 -14.31 -12.81 -3.39
N LYS A 111 -15.35 -12.29 -2.74
CA LYS A 111 -15.22 -11.34 -1.62
C LYS A 111 -14.41 -11.90 -0.44
N THR A 112 -14.56 -13.18 -0.14
CA THR A 112 -13.84 -13.88 0.94
C THR A 112 -12.37 -14.00 0.60
N GLN A 113 -12.04 -14.30 -0.66
CA GLN A 113 -10.67 -14.38 -1.14
C GLN A 113 -9.99 -13.00 -1.12
N CYS A 114 -10.70 -11.93 -1.47
CA CYS A 114 -10.19 -10.56 -1.33
C CYS A 114 -9.89 -10.21 0.13
N LEU A 115 -10.78 -10.58 1.06
CA LEU A 115 -10.55 -10.37 2.49
C LEU A 115 -9.33 -11.14 3.00
N LYS A 116 -9.12 -12.38 2.53
CA LYS A 116 -7.90 -13.14 2.82
C LYS A 116 -6.67 -12.43 2.27
N LEU A 117 -6.68 -12.03 1.01
CA LEU A 117 -5.58 -11.31 0.37
C LEU A 117 -5.19 -10.05 1.15
N ALA A 118 -6.15 -9.30 1.69
CA ALA A 118 -5.89 -8.12 2.49
C ALA A 118 -5.04 -8.37 3.75
N THR A 119 -5.02 -9.60 4.29
CA THR A 119 -4.24 -9.92 5.50
C THR A 119 -2.74 -10.12 5.22
N PHE A 120 -2.36 -10.48 4.00
CA PHE A 120 -0.97 -10.80 3.65
C PHE A 120 -0.43 -10.04 2.42
N CYS A 121 -1.29 -9.32 1.67
CA CYS A 121 -0.91 -8.45 0.55
C CYS A 121 -0.95 -6.94 0.93
N SER A 122 -0.63 -6.64 2.20
CA SER A 122 -0.56 -5.27 2.73
C SER A 122 0.86 -4.89 3.16
N THR A 123 1.87 -5.52 2.56
CA THR A 123 3.29 -5.31 2.89
C THR A 123 3.79 -3.95 2.41
N GLY A 124 4.75 -3.35 3.13
CA GLY A 124 5.51 -2.21 2.60
C GLY A 124 6.52 -2.70 1.56
N GLY A 125 6.51 -2.12 0.36
CA GLY A 125 7.44 -2.52 -0.70
C GLY A 125 8.90 -2.13 -0.35
N PRO A 126 9.91 -2.96 -0.69
CA PRO A 126 11.32 -2.69 -0.46
C PRO A 126 11.76 -1.30 -0.89
N ILE A 127 11.26 -0.82 -2.03
CA ILE A 127 11.62 0.50 -2.55
C ILE A 127 11.05 1.63 -1.68
N PHE A 128 9.85 1.49 -1.15
CA PHE A 128 9.28 2.47 -0.22
C PHE A 128 10.03 2.48 1.12
N ILE A 129 10.29 1.29 1.68
CA ILE A 129 10.96 1.16 2.97
C ILE A 129 12.43 1.62 2.87
N ILE A 130 13.18 1.16 1.87
CA ILE A 130 14.59 1.52 1.73
C ILE A 130 14.73 2.96 1.20
N GLY A 131 13.97 3.32 0.16
CA GLY A 131 14.10 4.60 -0.52
C GLY A 131 13.50 5.75 0.28
N THR A 132 12.20 5.68 0.57
CA THR A 132 11.48 6.77 1.25
C THR A 132 11.76 6.77 2.76
N VAL A 133 11.55 5.65 3.45
CA VAL A 133 11.74 5.60 4.91
C VAL A 133 13.23 5.66 5.26
N GLY A 134 14.05 4.80 4.66
CA GLY A 134 15.50 4.78 4.89
C GLY A 134 16.20 6.01 4.31
N GLY A 135 16.16 6.17 2.99
CA GLY A 135 16.93 7.20 2.27
C GLY A 135 16.48 8.63 2.52
N VAL A 136 15.18 8.91 2.39
CA VAL A 136 14.67 10.29 2.52
C VAL A 136 14.46 10.69 3.99
N TYR A 137 13.74 9.87 4.75
CA TYR A 137 13.34 10.23 6.12
C TYR A 137 14.46 9.99 7.15
N LEU A 138 15.05 8.79 7.18
CA LEU A 138 16.12 8.44 8.12
C LEU A 138 17.52 8.87 7.65
N LYS A 139 17.64 9.33 6.41
CA LYS A 139 18.93 9.67 5.75
C LYS A 139 19.94 8.51 5.78
N SER A 140 19.46 7.27 5.81
CA SER A 140 20.25 6.04 5.86
C SER A 140 19.52 4.87 5.17
N ALA A 141 20.01 4.48 3.99
CA ALA A 141 19.51 3.30 3.28
C ALA A 141 19.75 2.00 4.07
N ALA A 142 20.84 1.94 4.86
CA ALA A 142 21.13 0.81 5.74
C ALA A 142 20.06 0.66 6.84
N ALA A 143 19.61 1.76 7.44
CA ALA A 143 18.50 1.73 8.40
C ALA A 143 17.19 1.24 7.74
N GLY A 144 16.92 1.68 6.50
CA GLY A 144 15.79 1.17 5.72
C GLY A 144 15.87 -0.33 5.43
N ALA A 145 17.05 -0.84 5.10
CA ALA A 145 17.26 -2.27 4.88
C ALA A 145 17.02 -3.09 6.16
N ILE A 146 17.47 -2.59 7.33
CA ILE A 146 17.20 -3.21 8.63
C ILE A 146 15.68 -3.27 8.90
N ILE A 147 14.96 -2.17 8.64
CA ILE A 147 13.49 -2.11 8.82
C ILE A 147 12.77 -3.08 7.88
N LEU A 148 13.30 -3.30 6.68
CA LEU A 148 12.68 -4.22 5.72
C LEU A 148 12.74 -5.68 6.18
N VAL A 149 13.79 -6.06 6.93
CA VAL A 149 14.03 -7.45 7.36
C VAL A 149 13.61 -7.73 8.80
N SER A 150 13.29 -6.70 9.59
CA SER A 150 12.80 -6.80 10.97
C SER A 150 11.33 -7.17 11.03
#